data_AF-T0KR07-F1
#
_entry.id   AF-T0KR07-F1
#
_cell.length_a   1.000
_cell.length_b   1.000
_cell.length_c   1.000
_cell.angle_alpha   90.00
_cell.angle_beta   90.00
_cell.angle_gamma   90.00
#
_symmetry.space_group_name_H-M   'P 1'
#
loop_
_entity.id
_entity.type
_entity.pdbx_description
1 polymer ?
#
loop_
_entity_poly.entity_id
_entity_poly.type
_entity_poly.pdbx_seq_one_letter_code
_entity_poly.pdbx_strand_id
1 'polypeptide(L)'
;MVNRSSPTLSAWECFFAIYTAGWTLHEFAAIIEHGWAVHSQTLWSFLDISFCFIFSCYVFARIYDVLGYGGVIADGYGVHILCVAAPILLTRVAFTIMPDNIVFIAMHAMMKDFTILTFISIWCFAGFLLALQWLIGSNAATSGVGGQASLTWYETCKWLIWTWFGLDGTGIDRSPDFHPILGPALMIAFAFLGNILFLTLLVALLSNTFSKIIADAPAEIQFRRAVITFAGVKSDSIFAYPPPFNLLALAVLLPLKSALTSRSFHNLNVTLIRALNAPALLLISALERRRVAHPRRARSQSLLHWNFSGFNPHGDIQAVFKAEPPPAVERELEEMDNLSDVGFAESELGSRQKKTSGEDDVAY
;
A
#
# COMPACT_ATOMS: atom_id res chain seq x y z
N MET A 1 19.65 -10.77 -10.01
CA MET A 1 20.91 -10.44 -10.71
C MET A 1 21.58 -11.65 -11.40
N VAL A 2 21.15 -12.90 -11.19
CA VAL A 2 21.87 -14.10 -11.66
C VAL A 2 21.67 -14.45 -13.15
N ASN A 3 20.73 -13.83 -13.88
CA ASN A 3 20.51 -14.11 -15.32
C ASN A 3 20.25 -12.81 -16.13
N ARG A 4 21.22 -11.88 -16.18
CA ARG A 4 21.09 -10.65 -17.01
C ARG A 4 21.52 -10.84 -18.48
N SER A 5 22.34 -11.84 -18.76
CA SER A 5 22.98 -12.07 -20.06
C SER A 5 22.22 -13.04 -20.97
N SER A 6 20.89 -13.14 -20.86
CA SER A 6 20.09 -13.87 -21.84
C SER A 6 19.66 -12.93 -22.96
N PRO A 7 19.97 -13.22 -24.23
CA PRO A 7 19.58 -12.38 -25.38
C PRO A 7 18.06 -12.37 -25.61
N THR A 8 17.33 -13.25 -24.92
CA THR A 8 15.88 -13.43 -25.01
C THR A 8 15.17 -12.86 -23.79
N LEU A 9 13.98 -12.30 -24.01
CA LEU A 9 13.08 -11.83 -22.94
C LEU A 9 12.77 -13.00 -21.98
N SER A 10 13.08 -12.83 -20.70
CA SER A 10 12.89 -13.89 -19.72
C SER A 10 11.41 -14.21 -19.56
N ALA A 11 11.04 -15.49 -19.54
CA ALA A 11 9.65 -15.90 -19.32
C ALA A 11 9.08 -15.29 -18.01
N TRP A 12 9.91 -15.24 -16.96
CA TRP A 12 9.55 -14.62 -15.68
C TRP A 12 9.29 -13.12 -15.79
N GLU A 13 10.04 -12.41 -16.64
CA GLU A 13 9.82 -10.99 -16.90
C GLU A 13 8.51 -10.77 -17.64
N CYS A 14 8.17 -11.64 -18.60
CA CYS A 14 6.89 -11.58 -19.31
C CYS A 14 5.70 -11.84 -18.37
N PHE A 15 5.78 -12.88 -17.54
CA PHE A 15 4.74 -13.15 -16.53
C PHE A 15 4.58 -11.99 -15.56
N PHE A 16 5.69 -11.44 -15.06
CA PHE A 16 5.67 -10.26 -14.20
C PHE A 16 5.04 -9.06 -14.91
N ALA A 17 5.45 -8.76 -16.15
CA ALA A 17 4.94 -7.62 -16.91
C ALA A 17 3.43 -7.75 -17.18
N ILE A 18 2.94 -8.93 -17.55
CA ILE A 18 1.50 -9.18 -17.76
C ILE A 18 0.73 -9.02 -16.44
N TYR A 19 1.24 -9.59 -15.35
CA TYR A 19 0.62 -9.46 -14.04
C TYR A 19 0.53 -8.01 -13.59
N THR A 20 1.66 -7.29 -13.65
CA THR A 20 1.74 -5.90 -13.26
C THR A 20 0.92 -5.00 -14.17
N ALA A 21 0.87 -5.25 -15.48
CA ALA A 21 0.00 -4.51 -16.38
C ALA A 21 -1.50 -4.70 -16.04
N GLY A 22 -1.89 -5.91 -15.63
CA GLY A 22 -3.25 -6.19 -15.17
C GLY A 22 -3.55 -5.48 -13.85
N TRP A 23 -2.55 -5.42 -12.95
CA TRP A 23 -2.62 -4.67 -11.70
C TRP A 23 -2.74 -3.16 -11.95
N THR A 24 -1.91 -2.56 -12.81
CA THR A 24 -1.95 -1.13 -13.11
C THR A 24 -3.25 -0.73 -13.79
N LEU A 25 -3.80 -1.59 -14.66
CA LEU A 25 -5.11 -1.36 -15.28
C LEU A 25 -6.22 -1.40 -14.23
N HIS A 26 -6.13 -2.32 -13.27
CA HIS A 26 -7.07 -2.38 -12.17
C HIS A 26 -7.06 -1.09 -11.33
N GLU A 27 -5.87 -0.59 -11.02
CA GLU A 27 -5.68 0.65 -10.27
C GLU A 27 -6.22 1.87 -11.03
N PHE A 28 -5.92 1.96 -12.33
CA PHE A 28 -6.39 3.04 -13.17
C PHE A 28 -7.92 3.06 -13.29
N ALA A 29 -8.55 1.88 -13.41
CA ALA A 29 -10.00 1.76 -13.42
C ALA A 29 -10.61 2.20 -12.08
N ALA A 30 -10.01 1.82 -10.95
CA ALA A 30 -10.47 2.23 -9.61
C ALA A 30 -10.41 3.75 -9.43
N ILE A 31 -9.39 4.41 -9.97
CA ILE A 31 -9.26 5.88 -9.95
C ILE A 31 -10.38 6.55 -10.77
N ILE A 32 -10.72 6.00 -11.94
CA ILE A 32 -11.77 6.55 -12.80
C ILE A 32 -13.15 6.37 -12.17
N GLU A 33 -13.41 5.20 -11.58
CA GLU A 33 -14.74 4.82 -11.09
C GLU A 33 -15.12 5.54 -9.78
N HIS A 34 -14.20 5.60 -8.82
CA HIS A 34 -14.47 6.19 -7.50
C HIS A 34 -13.99 7.65 -7.39
N GLY A 35 -13.23 8.11 -8.38
CA GLY A 35 -12.61 9.43 -8.38
C GLY A 35 -11.34 9.51 -7.52
N TRP A 36 -10.53 10.52 -7.82
CA TRP A 36 -9.26 10.79 -7.14
C TRP A 36 -9.41 11.03 -5.63
N ALA A 37 -10.54 11.62 -5.22
CA ALA A 37 -10.80 11.95 -3.82
C ALA A 37 -10.87 10.72 -2.93
N VAL A 38 -11.51 9.62 -3.36
CA VAL A 38 -11.57 8.37 -2.57
C VAL A 38 -10.25 7.62 -2.66
N HIS A 39 -9.67 7.58 -3.86
CA HIS A 39 -8.44 6.85 -4.11
C HIS A 39 -7.28 7.36 -3.24
N SER A 40 -7.08 8.68 -3.21
CA SER A 40 -6.02 9.33 -2.40
C SER A 40 -6.18 9.18 -0.88
N GLN A 41 -7.36 8.78 -0.39
CA GLN A 41 -7.59 8.50 1.04
C GLN A 41 -7.18 7.07 1.42
N THR A 42 -6.93 6.21 0.43
CA THR A 42 -6.48 4.85 0.68
C THR A 42 -5.00 4.87 1.07
N LEU A 43 -4.68 4.27 2.22
CA LEU A 43 -3.32 4.14 2.78
C LEU A 43 -2.24 3.77 1.76
N TRP A 44 -2.64 2.94 0.80
CA TRP A 44 -1.79 2.25 -0.16
C TRP A 44 -1.61 3.04 -1.45
N SER A 45 -2.51 4.00 -1.70
CA SER A 45 -2.63 4.69 -2.97
C SER A 45 -1.35 5.41 -3.36
N PHE A 46 -0.66 6.06 -2.42
CA PHE A 46 0.61 6.72 -2.73
C PHE A 46 1.71 5.74 -3.22
N LEU A 47 1.82 4.58 -2.58
CA LEU A 47 2.79 3.55 -2.98
C LEU A 47 2.38 2.90 -4.30
N ASP A 48 1.09 2.69 -4.52
CA ASP A 48 0.56 2.10 -5.74
C ASP A 48 0.70 3.02 -6.94
N ILE A 49 0.41 4.32 -6.78
CA ILE A 49 0.64 5.33 -7.81
C ILE A 49 2.14 5.42 -8.15
N SER A 50 3.01 5.43 -7.13
CA SER A 50 4.46 5.45 -7.33
C SER A 50 4.95 4.20 -8.08
N PHE A 51 4.41 3.03 -7.74
CA PHE A 51 4.71 1.79 -8.44
C PHE A 51 4.19 1.79 -9.89
N CYS A 52 2.97 2.27 -10.13
CA CYS A 52 2.39 2.46 -11.47
C CYS A 52 3.25 3.40 -12.33
N PHE A 53 3.78 4.47 -11.75
CA PHE A 53 4.69 5.38 -12.44
C PHE A 53 6.00 4.69 -12.83
N ILE A 54 6.68 4.01 -11.90
CA ILE A 54 7.92 3.28 -12.18
C ILE A 54 7.68 2.19 -13.24
N PHE A 55 6.57 1.46 -13.14
CA PHE A 55 6.21 0.45 -14.13
C PHE A 55 5.97 1.05 -15.51
N SER A 56 5.34 2.22 -15.59
CA SER A 56 5.16 2.94 -16.86
C SER A 56 6.51 3.32 -17.47
N CYS A 57 7.45 3.86 -16.67
CA CYS A 57 8.81 4.13 -17.11
C CYS A 57 9.54 2.87 -17.60
N TYR A 58 9.34 1.73 -16.90
CA TYR A 58 9.87 0.44 -17.32
C TYR A 58 9.32 0.02 -18.69
N VAL A 59 8.02 0.15 -18.93
CA VAL A 59 7.40 -0.18 -20.23
C VAL A 59 7.95 0.71 -21.34
N PHE A 60 8.07 2.02 -21.12
CA PHE A 60 8.66 2.93 -22.10
C PHE A 60 10.13 2.62 -22.40
N ALA A 61 10.92 2.35 -21.36
CA ALA A 61 12.32 1.95 -21.53
C ALA A 61 12.43 0.62 -22.29
N ARG A 62 11.54 -0.35 -22.03
CA ARG A 62 11.50 -1.61 -22.76
C ARG A 62 11.09 -1.44 -24.23
N ILE A 63 10.15 -0.56 -24.54
CA ILE A 63 9.80 -0.22 -25.92
C ILE A 63 11.02 0.41 -26.63
N TYR A 64 11.72 1.33 -25.95
CA TYR A 64 12.93 1.96 -26.48
C TYR A 64 14.05 0.94 -26.73
N ASP A 65 14.31 0.04 -25.78
CA ASP A 65 15.32 -1.02 -25.90
C ASP A 65 15.04 -1.93 -27.12
N VAL A 66 13.77 -2.30 -27.34
CA VAL A 66 13.35 -3.17 -28.45
C VAL A 66 13.47 -2.46 -29.80
N LEU A 67 13.08 -1.18 -29.88
CA LEU A 67 13.14 -0.39 -31.12
C LEU A 67 14.58 0.03 -31.48
N GLY A 68 15.42 0.28 -30.48
CA GLY A 68 16.78 0.82 -30.67
C GLY A 68 17.84 -0.23 -31.03
N TYR A 69 17.74 -1.46 -30.53
CA TYR A 69 18.83 -2.46 -30.64
C TYR A 69 18.53 -3.67 -31.54
N GLY A 70 17.52 -3.59 -32.42
CA GLY A 70 17.30 -4.60 -33.45
C GLY A 70 17.11 -6.04 -32.93
N GLY A 71 16.67 -6.22 -31.68
CA GLY A 71 16.36 -7.52 -31.09
C GLY A 71 17.41 -8.14 -30.16
N VAL A 72 18.54 -7.48 -29.86
CA VAL A 72 19.47 -7.95 -28.81
C VAL A 72 19.10 -7.29 -27.48
N ILE A 73 18.42 -8.04 -26.59
CA ILE A 73 17.80 -7.55 -25.35
C ILE A 73 18.73 -7.72 -24.11
N ALA A 74 19.97 -8.15 -24.33
CA ALA A 74 20.94 -8.36 -23.25
C ALA A 74 21.40 -7.01 -22.69
N ASP A 75 20.93 -6.66 -21.49
CA ASP A 75 21.21 -5.43 -20.72
C ASP A 75 20.49 -4.12 -21.11
N GLY A 76 19.19 -4.21 -21.41
CA GLY A 76 18.33 -3.03 -21.60
C GLY A 76 18.05 -2.20 -20.32
N TYR A 77 17.83 -0.90 -20.48
CA TYR A 77 17.56 0.06 -19.39
C TYR A 77 16.33 -0.31 -18.55
N GLY A 78 15.37 -1.06 -19.12
CA GLY A 78 14.16 -1.49 -18.41
C GLY A 78 14.45 -2.24 -17.11
N VAL A 79 15.38 -3.20 -17.09
CA VAL A 79 15.65 -4.00 -15.88
C VAL A 79 16.26 -3.14 -14.76
N HIS A 80 17.01 -2.10 -15.12
CA HIS A 80 17.58 -1.15 -14.15
C HIS A 80 16.49 -0.32 -13.48
N ILE A 81 15.51 0.18 -14.24
CA ILE A 81 14.36 0.91 -13.71
C ILE A 81 13.52 0.01 -12.81
N LEU A 82 13.32 -1.26 -13.21
CA LEU A 82 12.55 -2.22 -12.42
C LEU A 82 13.17 -2.49 -11.04
N CYS A 83 14.50 -2.41 -10.91
CA CYS A 83 15.16 -2.57 -9.60
C CYS A 83 14.74 -1.47 -8.60
N VAL A 84 14.40 -0.27 -9.07
CA VAL A 84 13.93 0.84 -8.24
C VAL A 84 12.52 0.59 -7.70
N ALA A 85 11.74 -0.33 -8.29
CA ALA A 85 10.42 -0.70 -7.79
C ALA A 85 10.47 -1.61 -6.55
N ALA A 86 11.59 -2.32 -6.31
CA ALA A 86 11.67 -3.33 -5.25
C ALA A 86 11.43 -2.77 -3.84
N PRO A 87 12.00 -1.61 -3.43
CA PRO A 87 11.71 -1.02 -2.13
C PRO A 87 10.21 -0.70 -1.95
N ILE A 88 9.54 -0.23 -3.01
CA ILE A 88 8.10 0.12 -2.96
C ILE A 88 7.23 -1.13 -2.82
N LEU A 89 7.57 -2.20 -3.52
CA LEU A 89 6.84 -3.47 -3.41
C LEU A 89 7.01 -4.10 -2.03
N LEU A 90 8.23 -4.05 -1.46
CA LEU A 90 8.50 -4.57 -0.13
C LEU A 90 7.80 -3.75 0.95
N THR A 91 7.79 -2.41 0.84
CA THR A 91 7.05 -1.57 1.78
C THR A 91 5.55 -1.81 1.67
N ARG A 92 5.01 -1.96 0.46
CA ARG A 92 3.61 -2.37 0.24
C ARG A 92 3.27 -3.66 0.98
N VAL A 93 4.10 -4.71 0.83
CA VAL A 93 3.89 -5.99 1.52
C VAL A 93 4.01 -5.83 3.05
N ALA A 94 4.97 -5.05 3.53
CA ALA A 94 5.16 -4.82 4.96
C ALA A 94 3.93 -4.16 5.60
N PHE A 95 3.38 -3.16 4.91
CA PHE A 95 2.16 -2.51 5.36
C PHE A 95 0.99 -3.51 5.36
N THR A 96 0.79 -4.35 4.31
CA THR A 96 -0.41 -5.23 4.21
C THR A 96 -0.46 -6.31 5.29
N ILE A 97 0.69 -6.66 5.86
CA ILE A 97 0.80 -7.60 6.98
C ILE A 97 0.37 -6.96 8.32
N MET A 98 0.43 -5.63 8.44
CA MET A 98 0.09 -4.89 9.68
C MET A 98 -1.05 -3.87 9.48
N PRO A 99 -2.25 -4.30 9.04
CA PRO A 99 -3.33 -3.39 8.66
C PRO A 99 -3.94 -2.63 9.85
N ASP A 100 -3.93 -3.22 11.05
CA ASP A 100 -4.72 -2.75 12.21
C ASP A 100 -3.87 -2.04 13.26
N ASN A 101 -2.82 -1.33 12.87
CA ASN A 101 -1.98 -0.59 13.82
C ASN A 101 -2.21 0.91 13.64
N ILE A 102 -2.67 1.59 14.69
CA ILE A 102 -2.98 3.02 14.65
C ILE A 102 -1.77 3.90 14.28
N VAL A 103 -0.56 3.40 14.52
CA VAL A 103 0.70 4.05 14.11
C VAL A 103 0.79 4.19 12.59
N PHE A 104 0.40 3.16 11.83
CA PHE A 104 0.42 3.19 10.37
C PHE A 104 -0.68 4.08 9.81
N ILE A 105 -1.83 4.10 10.49
CA ILE A 105 -2.91 5.04 10.22
C ILE A 105 -2.38 6.47 10.33
N ALA A 106 -1.71 6.79 11.43
CA ALA A 106 -1.17 8.11 11.67
C ALA A 106 -0.04 8.48 10.70
N MET A 107 0.85 7.54 10.35
CA MET A 107 1.94 7.75 9.41
C MET A 107 1.46 8.27 8.05
N HIS A 108 0.37 7.71 7.52
CA HIS A 108 -0.22 8.18 6.27
C HIS A 108 -0.77 9.60 6.36
N ALA A 109 -1.51 9.92 7.41
CA ALA A 109 -2.06 11.27 7.57
C ALA A 109 -0.93 12.31 7.75
N MET A 110 0.21 11.91 8.33
CA MET A 110 1.43 12.71 8.40
C MET A 110 2.15 12.88 7.05
N MET A 111 1.87 12.04 6.03
CA MET A 111 2.55 12.13 4.72
C MET A 111 2.29 13.47 4.02
N LYS A 112 1.13 14.08 4.21
CA LYS A 112 0.84 15.40 3.64
C LYS A 112 1.80 16.45 4.19
N ASP A 113 1.94 16.51 5.51
CA ASP A 113 2.81 17.48 6.18
C ASP A 113 4.28 17.21 5.83
N PHE A 114 4.67 15.94 5.80
CA PHE A 114 5.99 15.51 5.33
C PHE A 114 6.27 15.95 3.88
N THR A 115 5.32 15.76 2.97
CA THR A 115 5.49 16.10 1.54
C THR A 115 5.62 17.60 1.33
N ILE A 116 4.80 18.40 2.03
CA ILE A 116 4.86 19.87 1.95
C ILE A 116 6.22 20.38 2.44
N LEU A 117 6.68 19.90 3.60
CA LEU A 117 7.98 20.29 4.14
C LEU A 117 9.13 19.83 3.25
N THR A 118 9.06 18.60 2.71
CA THR A 118 10.06 18.08 1.78
C THR A 118 10.11 18.91 0.50
N PHE A 119 8.97 19.36 -0.02
CA PHE A 119 8.93 20.23 -1.20
C PHE A 119 9.58 21.59 -0.92
N ILE A 120 9.28 22.22 0.22
CA ILE A 120 9.91 23.48 0.63
C ILE A 120 11.43 23.29 0.83
N SER A 121 11.83 22.16 1.41
CA SER A 121 13.24 21.77 1.56
C SER A 121 13.95 21.65 0.20
N ILE A 122 13.37 20.94 -0.77
CA ILE A 122 13.92 20.79 -2.13
C ILE A 122 14.01 22.15 -2.83
N TRP A 123 12.99 23.00 -2.67
CA TRP A 123 13.01 24.36 -3.23
C TRP A 123 14.16 25.20 -2.65
N CYS A 124 14.35 25.13 -1.34
CA CYS A 124 15.44 25.79 -0.65
C CYS A 124 16.81 25.23 -1.10
N PHE A 125 16.94 23.91 -1.18
CA PHE A 125 18.12 23.21 -1.69
C PHE A 125 18.50 23.68 -3.10
N ALA A 126 17.52 23.77 -4.00
CA ALA A 126 17.73 24.28 -5.36
C ALA A 126 18.24 25.72 -5.36
N GLY A 127 17.74 26.57 -4.46
CA GLY A 127 18.22 27.95 -4.29
C GLY A 127 19.68 28.03 -3.84
N PHE A 128 20.09 27.24 -2.85
CA PHE A 128 21.48 27.17 -2.40
C PHE A 128 22.42 26.59 -3.46
N LEU A 129 21.97 25.54 -4.16
CA LEU A 129 22.70 24.95 -5.29
C LEU A 129 22.92 25.98 -6.40
N LEU A 130 21.87 26.72 -6.79
CA LEU A 130 21.97 27.77 -7.80
C LEU A 130 22.95 28.87 -7.38
N ALA A 131 22.87 29.33 -6.13
CA ALA A 131 23.75 30.36 -5.59
C ALA A 131 25.23 29.93 -5.64
N LEU A 132 25.54 28.70 -5.24
CA LEU A 132 26.90 28.18 -5.30
C LEU A 132 27.37 27.93 -6.73
N GLN A 133 26.49 27.46 -7.61
CA GLN A 133 26.79 27.25 -9.02
C GLN A 133 27.13 28.58 -9.72
N TRP A 134 26.44 29.67 -9.39
CA TRP A 134 26.74 31.00 -9.91
C TRP A 134 28.01 31.61 -9.34
N LEU A 135 28.46 31.13 -8.18
CA LEU A 135 29.69 31.57 -7.54
C LEU A 135 30.93 30.92 -8.16
N ILE A 136 30.77 29.80 -8.86
CA ILE A 136 31.84 29.14 -9.62
C ILE A 136 32.40 30.10 -10.68
N GLY A 137 33.70 30.39 -10.61
CA GLY A 137 34.39 31.30 -11.54
C GLY A 137 34.50 32.75 -11.07
N SER A 138 33.92 33.11 -9.92
CA SER A 138 34.08 34.44 -9.31
C SER A 138 35.45 34.66 -8.65
N ASN A 139 36.20 33.58 -8.39
CA ASN A 139 37.55 33.63 -7.87
C ASN A 139 38.61 33.80 -8.97
N ALA A 140 39.26 34.96 -9.00
CA ALA A 140 40.41 35.25 -9.87
C ALA A 140 41.63 34.32 -9.61
N ALA A 141 41.73 33.73 -8.41
CA ALA A 141 42.82 32.82 -8.03
C ALA A 141 42.74 31.44 -8.73
N THR A 142 41.56 31.01 -9.15
CA THR A 142 41.32 29.75 -9.87
C THR A 142 41.27 29.95 -11.38
N SER A 143 41.33 31.20 -11.86
CA SER A 143 41.27 31.54 -13.29
C SER A 143 42.64 31.46 -13.99
N GLY A 144 43.73 31.16 -13.28
CA GLY A 144 45.10 31.33 -13.79
C GLY A 144 46.14 30.27 -13.41
N VAL A 145 45.80 29.21 -12.66
CA VAL A 145 46.76 28.13 -12.34
C VAL A 145 46.19 26.79 -12.79
N GLY A 146 46.87 26.17 -13.75
CA GLY A 146 46.42 24.95 -14.41
C GLY A 146 46.22 23.78 -13.45
N GLY A 147 45.13 23.04 -13.66
CA GLY A 147 45.01 21.64 -13.24
C GLY A 147 44.00 21.31 -12.14
N GLN A 148 43.32 22.28 -11.51
CA GLN A 148 42.20 21.93 -10.62
C GLN A 148 40.93 21.67 -11.44
N ALA A 149 40.36 20.47 -11.28
CA ALA A 149 39.12 20.06 -11.94
C ALA A 149 38.02 21.10 -11.66
N SER A 150 37.37 21.61 -12.71
CA SER A 150 36.23 22.50 -12.57
C SER A 150 35.16 21.82 -11.72
N LEU A 151 34.80 22.44 -10.60
CA LEU A 151 33.69 22.02 -9.74
C LEU A 151 32.46 21.77 -10.61
N THR A 152 32.08 20.50 -10.72
CA THR A 152 30.95 20.11 -11.58
C THR A 152 29.66 20.21 -10.77
N TRP A 153 28.54 20.57 -11.41
CA TRP A 153 27.22 20.67 -10.76
C TRP A 153 26.87 19.43 -9.92
N TYR A 154 27.31 18.25 -10.37
CA TYR A 154 27.14 16.96 -9.70
C TYR A 154 27.87 16.89 -8.36
N GLU A 155 29.11 17.40 -8.27
CA GLU A 155 29.90 17.38 -7.03
C GLU A 155 29.29 18.32 -5.99
N THR A 156 28.89 19.52 -6.42
CA THR A 156 28.15 20.47 -5.58
C THR A 156 26.86 19.83 -5.05
N CYS A 157 26.04 19.22 -5.92
CA CYS A 157 24.84 18.49 -5.49
C CYS A 157 25.15 17.42 -4.44
N LYS A 158 26.19 16.61 -4.68
CA LYS A 158 26.59 15.53 -3.78
C LYS A 158 26.95 16.07 -2.40
N TRP A 159 27.73 17.14 -2.34
CA TRP A 159 28.13 17.77 -1.08
C TRP A 159 26.96 18.38 -0.32
N LEU A 160 26.05 19.08 -1.00
CA LEU A 160 24.85 19.62 -0.33
C LEU A 160 23.98 18.48 0.22
N ILE A 161 23.81 17.38 -0.53
CA ILE A 161 23.03 16.23 -0.03
C ILE A 161 23.69 15.62 1.21
N TRP A 162 25.00 15.38 1.19
CA TRP A 162 25.68 14.81 2.35
C TRP A 162 25.69 15.75 3.56
N THR A 163 25.81 17.05 3.34
CA THR A 163 25.73 18.07 4.39
C THR A 163 24.31 18.15 4.97
N TRP A 164 23.27 18.02 4.13
CA TRP A 164 21.86 17.99 4.53
C TRP A 164 21.50 16.81 5.42
N PHE A 165 22.14 15.65 5.22
CA PHE A 165 21.97 14.50 6.10
C PHE A 165 22.97 14.48 7.26
N GLY A 166 23.87 15.46 7.34
CA GLY A 166 24.94 15.50 8.34
C GLY A 166 25.94 14.35 8.25
N LEU A 167 26.04 13.70 7.08
CA LEU A 167 26.90 12.53 6.85
C LEU A 167 28.33 12.91 6.52
N ASP A 168 28.55 14.12 5.97
CA ASP A 168 29.85 14.59 5.54
C ASP A 168 30.02 16.10 5.71
N GLY A 169 31.24 16.52 6.05
CA GLY A 169 31.66 17.91 6.19
C GLY A 169 32.49 18.42 5.01
N THR A 170 32.85 17.58 4.03
CA THR A 170 33.72 17.98 2.90
C THR A 170 33.18 19.16 2.10
N GLY A 171 31.85 19.36 2.08
CA GLY A 171 31.22 20.50 1.44
C GLY A 171 31.65 21.84 2.05
N ILE A 172 31.86 21.89 3.37
CA ILE A 172 32.36 23.07 4.08
C ILE A 172 33.86 23.23 3.84
N ASP A 173 34.64 22.15 3.86
CA ASP A 173 36.09 22.22 3.64
C ASP A 173 36.47 22.69 2.22
N ARG A 174 35.68 22.28 1.22
CA ARG A 174 35.84 22.70 -0.19
C ARG A 174 35.04 23.94 -0.55
N SER A 175 34.31 24.52 0.40
CA SER A 175 33.55 25.74 0.16
C SER A 175 34.40 26.99 -0.20
N PRO A 176 35.66 27.15 0.27
CA PRO A 176 36.51 28.28 -0.14
C PRO A 176 36.88 28.25 -1.63
N ASP A 177 36.80 27.08 -2.27
CA ASP A 177 37.12 26.89 -3.69
C ASP A 177 36.14 27.67 -4.60
N PHE A 178 34.88 27.83 -4.16
CA PHE A 178 33.87 28.64 -4.86
C PHE A 178 34.18 30.14 -4.74
N HIS A 179 34.28 30.62 -3.51
CA HIS A 179 34.65 31.99 -3.15
C HIS A 179 35.15 31.99 -1.69
N PRO A 180 36.25 32.69 -1.34
CA PRO A 180 36.91 32.57 -0.04
C PRO A 180 36.01 32.90 1.15
N ILE A 181 35.03 33.80 0.96
CA ILE A 181 34.12 34.26 2.03
C ILE A 181 32.67 33.78 1.81
N LEU A 182 32.09 34.07 0.64
CA LEU A 182 30.69 33.74 0.34
C LEU A 182 30.40 32.22 0.24
N GLY A 183 31.35 31.41 -0.24
CA GLY A 183 31.19 29.96 -0.34
C GLY A 183 30.99 29.30 1.03
N PRO A 184 31.94 29.48 1.98
CA PRO A 184 31.80 28.97 3.34
C PRO A 184 30.56 29.51 4.06
N ALA A 185 30.26 30.81 3.91
CA ALA A 185 29.07 31.41 4.52
C ALA A 185 27.76 30.75 4.05
N LEU A 186 27.61 30.53 2.74
CA LEU A 186 26.45 29.85 2.16
C LEU A 186 26.36 28.38 2.63
N MET A 187 27.50 27.69 2.73
CA MET A 187 27.52 26.28 3.15
C MET A 187 27.15 26.09 4.62
N ILE A 188 27.65 26.97 5.50
CA ILE A 188 27.29 26.97 6.92
C ILE A 188 25.81 27.35 7.10
N ALA A 189 25.33 28.37 6.37
CA ALA A 189 23.92 28.76 6.40
C ALA A 189 23.01 27.61 5.96
N PHE A 190 23.38 26.90 4.89
CA PHE A 190 22.66 25.71 4.43
C PHE A 190 22.65 24.59 5.47
N ALA A 191 23.80 24.28 6.09
CA ALA A 191 23.89 23.25 7.12
C ALA A 191 23.03 23.58 8.35
N PHE A 192 23.01 24.85 8.79
CA PHE A 192 22.16 25.31 9.88
C PHE A 192 20.67 25.20 9.52
N LEU A 193 20.29 25.64 8.33
CA LEU A 193 18.90 25.65 7.88
C LEU A 193 18.38 24.22 7.64
N GLY A 194 19.19 23.32 7.06
CA GLY A 194 18.87 21.91 6.88
C GLY A 194 18.76 21.13 8.19
N ASN A 195 19.89 20.99 8.90
CA ASN A 195 19.99 20.07 10.03
C ASN A 195 19.29 20.56 11.29
N ILE A 196 19.16 21.88 11.47
CA ILE A 196 18.56 22.44 12.69
C ILE A 196 17.13 22.87 12.40
N LEU A 197 16.92 23.81 11.47
CA LEU A 197 15.58 24.37 11.26
C LEU A 197 14.63 23.35 10.63
N PHE A 198 14.95 22.83 9.45
CA PHE A 198 14.04 21.94 8.72
C PHE A 198 13.81 20.62 9.43
N LEU A 199 14.86 20.01 10.00
CA LEU A 199 14.72 18.76 10.76
C LEU A 199 13.88 18.96 12.03
N THR A 200 14.10 20.03 12.79
CA THR A 200 13.30 20.33 13.99
C THR A 200 11.85 20.61 13.64
N LEU A 201 11.60 21.37 12.56
CA LEU A 201 10.26 21.66 12.08
C LEU A 201 9.53 20.39 11.60
N LEU A 202 10.24 19.50 10.90
CA LEU A 202 9.71 18.21 10.46
C LEU A 202 9.26 17.37 11.64
N VAL A 203 10.13 17.19 12.64
CA VAL A 203 9.81 16.43 13.85
C VAL A 203 8.65 17.06 14.61
N ALA A 204 8.63 18.40 14.75
CA ALA A 204 7.58 19.11 15.46
C ALA A 204 6.21 18.98 14.76
N LEU A 205 6.14 19.12 13.43
CA LEU A 205 4.90 18.99 12.68
C LEU A 205 4.39 17.54 12.69
N LEU A 206 5.27 16.56 12.46
CA LEU A 206 4.88 15.15 12.55
C LEU A 206 4.37 14.81 13.95
N SER A 207 5.05 15.25 15.02
CA SER A 207 4.60 14.99 16.39
C SER A 207 3.24 15.64 16.71
N ASN A 208 3.02 16.87 16.24
CA ASN A 208 1.75 17.57 16.44
C ASN A 208 0.61 16.85 15.70
N THR A 209 0.82 16.52 14.42
CA THR A 209 -0.16 15.82 13.61
C THR A 209 -0.45 14.42 14.15
N PHE A 210 0.59 13.68 14.57
CA PHE A 210 0.44 12.39 15.25
C PHE A 210 -0.45 12.48 16.50
N SER A 211 -0.22 13.49 17.34
CA SER A 211 -0.98 13.71 18.58
C SER A 211 -2.45 14.00 18.30
N LYS A 212 -2.75 14.81 17.28
CA LYS A 212 -4.12 15.10 16.85
C LYS A 212 -4.84 13.86 16.32
N ILE A 213 -4.16 13.04 15.52
CA ILE A 213 -4.75 11.81 14.97
C ILE A 213 -5.06 10.81 16.07
N ILE A 214 -4.19 10.69 17.09
CA ILE A 214 -4.45 9.82 18.23
C ILE A 214 -5.66 10.30 19.05
N ALA A 215 -5.83 11.61 19.21
CA ALA A 215 -6.97 12.16 19.94
C ALA A 215 -8.32 11.75 19.31
N ASP A 216 -8.39 11.67 17.97
CA ASP A 216 -9.58 11.29 17.21
C ASP A 216 -9.48 9.88 16.57
N ALA A 217 -8.70 8.99 17.20
CA ALA A 217 -8.49 7.61 16.79
C ALA A 217 -9.77 6.86 16.32
N PRO A 218 -10.86 6.78 17.12
CA PRO A 218 -12.02 5.96 16.77
C PRO A 218 -12.73 6.44 15.50
N ALA A 219 -12.83 7.76 15.29
CA ALA A 219 -13.47 8.32 14.11
C ALA A 219 -12.65 8.05 12.84
N GLU A 220 -11.32 8.20 12.92
CA GLU A 220 -10.39 7.94 11.81
C GLU A 220 -10.44 6.48 11.35
N ILE A 221 -10.57 5.53 12.28
CA ILE A 221 -10.68 4.09 11.96
C ILE A 221 -11.99 3.80 11.22
N GLN A 222 -13.10 4.34 11.71
CA GLN A 222 -14.41 4.16 11.08
C GLN A 222 -14.45 4.77 9.68
N PHE A 223 -13.89 5.97 9.52
CA PHE A 223 -13.75 6.62 8.22
C PHE A 223 -12.97 5.74 7.24
N ARG A 224 -11.84 5.15 7.67
CA ARG A 224 -11.05 4.26 6.80
C ARG A 224 -11.77 2.99 6.41
N ARG A 225 -12.51 2.39 7.33
CA ARG A 225 -13.34 1.23 7.00
C ARG A 225 -14.42 1.61 5.99
N ALA A 226 -15.02 2.80 6.11
CA ALA A 226 -15.94 3.31 5.12
C ALA A 226 -15.26 3.52 3.75
N VAL A 227 -14.05 4.10 3.72
CA VAL A 227 -13.27 4.28 2.48
C VAL A 227 -12.94 2.94 1.81
N ILE A 228 -12.45 1.95 2.56
CA ILE A 228 -12.14 0.61 2.03
C ILE A 228 -13.42 -0.07 1.51
N THR A 229 -14.52 0.06 2.25
CA THR A 229 -15.81 -0.50 1.83
C THR A 229 -16.28 0.15 0.54
N PHE A 230 -16.19 1.48 0.44
CA PHE A 230 -16.58 2.23 -0.75
C PHE A 230 -15.69 1.90 -1.95
N ALA A 231 -14.37 1.78 -1.75
CA ALA A 231 -13.43 1.34 -2.78
C ALA A 231 -13.67 -0.13 -3.22
N GLY A 232 -14.31 -0.94 -2.37
CA GLY A 232 -14.72 -2.30 -2.71
C GLY A 232 -16.03 -2.39 -3.51
N VAL A 233 -16.86 -1.35 -3.49
CA VAL A 233 -18.15 -1.31 -4.20
C VAL A 233 -17.91 -0.91 -5.65
N LYS A 234 -17.78 -1.89 -6.54
CA LYS A 234 -17.63 -1.67 -7.99
C LYS A 234 -19.00 -1.67 -8.67
N SER A 235 -19.27 -0.63 -9.44
CA SER A 235 -20.48 -0.42 -10.24
C SER A 235 -20.43 -1.12 -11.60
N ASP A 236 -19.24 -1.32 -12.19
CA ASP A 236 -19.13 -1.88 -13.54
C ASP A 236 -18.60 -3.33 -13.60
N SER A 237 -19.37 -4.19 -14.27
CA SER A 237 -19.08 -5.63 -14.37
C SER A 237 -17.80 -5.95 -15.16
N ILE A 238 -17.37 -5.06 -16.06
CA ILE A 238 -16.16 -5.25 -16.88
C ILE A 238 -14.86 -5.02 -16.07
N PHE A 239 -14.94 -4.41 -14.88
CA PHE A 239 -13.81 -4.13 -13.99
C PHE A 239 -13.76 -5.03 -12.74
N ALA A 240 -14.63 -6.04 -12.68
CA ALA A 240 -14.67 -7.02 -11.60
C ALA A 240 -13.66 -8.18 -11.76
N TYR A 241 -12.91 -8.21 -12.86
CA TYR A 241 -11.95 -9.27 -13.14
C TYR A 241 -10.68 -9.16 -12.27
N PRO A 242 -10.25 -10.24 -11.61
CA PRO A 242 -8.99 -10.23 -10.88
C PRO A 242 -7.80 -10.09 -11.86
N PRO A 243 -6.76 -9.29 -11.53
CA PRO A 243 -5.49 -9.32 -12.26
C PRO A 243 -4.87 -10.72 -12.26
N PRO A 244 -4.25 -11.21 -13.35
CA PRO A 244 -4.04 -10.59 -14.66
C PRO A 244 -5.20 -10.79 -15.65
N PHE A 245 -6.20 -11.59 -15.30
CA PHE A 245 -7.29 -11.98 -16.21
C PHE A 245 -8.13 -10.79 -16.70
N ASN A 246 -8.05 -9.65 -16.01
CA ASN A 246 -8.61 -8.38 -16.48
C ASN A 246 -8.11 -7.97 -17.88
N LEU A 247 -6.82 -8.14 -18.18
CA LEU A 247 -6.27 -7.85 -19.52
C LEU A 247 -6.85 -8.77 -20.59
N LEU A 248 -6.97 -10.06 -20.28
CA LEU A 248 -7.57 -11.04 -21.19
C LEU A 248 -9.06 -10.76 -21.40
N ALA A 249 -9.78 -10.42 -20.32
CA ALA A 249 -11.17 -10.02 -20.38
C ALA A 249 -11.34 -8.80 -21.28
N LEU A 250 -10.51 -7.77 -21.14
CA LEU A 250 -10.56 -6.59 -22.01
C LEU A 250 -10.22 -6.93 -23.47
N ALA A 251 -9.18 -7.72 -23.71
CA ALA A 251 -8.76 -8.11 -25.06
C ALA A 251 -9.78 -9.00 -25.78
N VAL A 252 -10.50 -9.86 -25.05
CA VAL A 252 -11.48 -10.81 -25.62
C VAL A 252 -12.89 -10.22 -25.64
N LEU A 253 -13.36 -9.60 -24.56
CA LEU A 253 -14.75 -9.12 -24.46
C LEU A 253 -15.01 -7.86 -25.30
N LEU A 254 -14.01 -6.99 -25.48
CA LEU A 254 -14.17 -5.77 -26.26
C LEU A 254 -14.47 -6.04 -27.76
N PRO A 255 -13.73 -6.92 -28.47
CA PRO A 255 -14.12 -7.30 -29.84
C PRO A 255 -15.41 -8.13 -29.88
N LEU A 256 -15.66 -8.98 -28.87
CA LEU A 256 -16.85 -9.81 -28.81
C LEU A 256 -18.15 -9.00 -28.62
N LYS A 257 -18.07 -7.82 -28.00
CA LYS A 257 -19.18 -6.86 -27.90
C LYS A 257 -19.70 -6.42 -29.27
N SER A 258 -18.82 -6.35 -30.27
CA SER A 258 -19.21 -5.98 -31.64
C SER A 258 -19.83 -7.15 -32.41
N ALA A 259 -19.59 -8.39 -31.99
CA ALA A 259 -20.04 -9.59 -32.69
C ALA A 259 -21.30 -10.23 -32.07
N LEU A 260 -21.58 -9.98 -30.78
CA LEU A 260 -22.67 -10.63 -30.04
C LEU A 260 -23.82 -9.67 -29.71
N THR A 261 -25.02 -10.24 -29.59
CA THR A 261 -26.20 -9.54 -29.05
C THR A 261 -26.01 -9.24 -27.55
N SER A 262 -26.51 -8.09 -27.10
CA SER A 262 -26.40 -7.58 -25.71
C SER A 262 -26.73 -8.63 -24.61
N ARG A 263 -27.74 -9.49 -24.84
CA ARG A 263 -28.13 -10.54 -23.88
C ARG A 263 -27.11 -11.67 -23.74
N SER A 264 -26.57 -12.15 -24.86
CA SER A 264 -25.56 -13.22 -24.85
C SER A 264 -24.24 -12.73 -24.28
N PHE A 265 -23.88 -11.47 -24.56
CA PHE A 265 -22.70 -10.83 -23.98
C PHE A 265 -22.79 -10.75 -22.44
N HIS A 266 -23.94 -10.35 -21.89
CA HIS A 266 -24.14 -10.29 -20.44
C HIS A 266 -24.00 -11.68 -19.79
N ASN A 267 -24.65 -12.70 -20.34
CA ASN A 267 -24.60 -14.07 -19.80
C ASN A 267 -23.17 -14.65 -19.83
N LEU A 268 -22.42 -14.40 -20.91
CA LEU A 268 -21.03 -14.82 -21.03
C LEU A 268 -20.15 -14.12 -19.99
N ASN A 269 -20.28 -12.79 -19.86
CA ASN A 269 -19.54 -11.98 -18.89
C ASN A 269 -19.78 -12.47 -17.45
N VAL A 270 -21.05 -12.69 -17.06
CA VAL A 270 -21.41 -13.20 -15.73
C VAL A 270 -20.85 -14.61 -15.49
N THR A 271 -20.91 -15.48 -16.49
CA THR A 271 -20.37 -16.84 -16.38
C THR A 271 -18.85 -16.84 -16.21
N LEU A 272 -18.16 -15.98 -16.95
CA LEU A 272 -16.70 -15.85 -16.88
C LEU A 272 -16.24 -15.29 -15.53
N ILE A 273 -16.91 -14.25 -15.01
CA ILE A 273 -16.63 -13.70 -13.68
C ILE A 273 -16.83 -14.76 -12.60
N ARG A 274 -17.93 -15.52 -12.66
CA ARG A 274 -18.20 -16.61 -11.71
C ARG A 274 -17.16 -17.73 -11.80
N ALA A 275 -16.81 -18.15 -13.00
CA ALA A 275 -15.81 -19.20 -13.22
C ALA A 275 -14.43 -18.81 -12.68
N LEU A 276 -14.02 -17.55 -12.88
CA LEU A 276 -12.73 -17.04 -12.41
C LEU A 276 -12.69 -16.85 -10.88
N ASN A 277 -13.79 -16.41 -10.27
CA ASN A 277 -13.86 -16.20 -8.82
C ASN A 277 -14.22 -17.46 -8.02
N ALA A 278 -14.84 -18.47 -8.65
CA ALA A 278 -15.21 -19.74 -8.02
C ALA A 278 -14.06 -20.40 -7.23
N PRO A 279 -12.84 -20.58 -7.76
CA PRO A 279 -11.76 -21.22 -7.00
C PRO A 279 -11.37 -20.43 -5.74
N ALA A 280 -11.34 -19.09 -5.82
CA ALA A 280 -11.04 -18.24 -4.67
C ALA A 280 -12.14 -18.33 -3.61
N LEU A 281 -13.41 -18.29 -4.01
CA LEU A 281 -14.55 -18.42 -3.11
C LEU A 281 -14.63 -19.82 -2.47
N LEU A 282 -14.33 -20.86 -3.23
CA LEU A 282 -14.24 -22.24 -2.70
C LEU A 282 -13.13 -22.35 -1.66
N LEU A 283 -11.97 -21.75 -1.90
CA LEU A 283 -10.87 -21.75 -0.93
C LEU A 283 -11.24 -20.98 0.35
N ILE A 284 -11.87 -19.81 0.22
CA ILE A 284 -12.37 -19.02 1.35
C ILE A 284 -13.39 -19.83 2.16
N SER A 285 -14.41 -20.41 1.49
CA SER A 285 -15.42 -21.22 2.17
C SER A 285 -14.85 -22.46 2.86
N ALA A 286 -13.83 -23.10 2.28
CA ALA A 286 -13.13 -24.22 2.91
C ALA A 286 -12.34 -23.78 4.15
N LEU A 287 -11.68 -22.62 4.11
CA LEU A 287 -10.96 -22.05 5.25
C LEU A 287 -11.91 -21.63 6.37
N GLU A 288 -13.04 -21.00 6.04
CA GLU A 288 -14.05 -20.58 7.01
C GLU A 288 -14.71 -21.78 7.68
N ARG A 289 -15.14 -22.78 6.90
CA ARG A 289 -15.67 -24.03 7.45
C ARG A 289 -14.65 -24.71 8.36
N ARG A 290 -13.36 -24.69 8.01
CA ARG A 290 -12.30 -25.25 8.86
C ARG A 290 -12.09 -24.44 10.14
N ARG A 291 -12.20 -23.11 10.10
CA ARG A 291 -12.11 -22.24 11.30
C ARG A 291 -13.31 -22.40 12.23
N VAL A 292 -14.52 -22.58 11.67
CA VAL A 292 -15.74 -22.82 12.44
C VAL A 292 -15.77 -24.24 13.01
N ALA A 293 -15.32 -25.25 12.24
CA ALA A 293 -15.25 -26.65 12.69
C ALA A 293 -14.13 -26.90 13.72
N HIS A 294 -13.04 -26.14 13.66
CA HIS A 294 -11.99 -26.13 14.66
C HIS A 294 -11.79 -24.71 15.19
N PRO A 295 -12.64 -24.25 16.14
CA PRO A 295 -12.37 -23.01 16.84
C PRO A 295 -11.00 -23.16 17.49
N ARG A 296 -10.01 -22.41 17.00
CA ARG A 296 -8.72 -22.31 17.66
C ARG A 296 -9.00 -21.69 19.03
N ARG A 297 -9.09 -22.52 20.08
CA ARG A 297 -8.82 -22.06 21.45
C ARG A 297 -7.53 -21.28 21.35
N ALA A 298 -7.58 -19.98 21.67
CA ALA A 298 -6.44 -19.08 21.58
C ALA A 298 -5.34 -19.60 22.52
N ARG A 299 -4.52 -20.53 22.01
CA ARG A 299 -3.34 -21.00 22.70
C ARG A 299 -2.36 -19.84 22.58
N SER A 300 -2.26 -19.07 23.66
CA SER A 300 -1.17 -18.16 23.91
C SER A 300 0.14 -18.96 23.78
N GLN A 301 0.74 -18.92 22.60
CA GLN A 301 2.12 -19.34 22.37
C GLN A 301 2.84 -18.12 21.81
N SER A 302 3.10 -17.19 22.73
CA SER A 302 4.20 -16.26 22.65
C SER A 302 5.51 -17.05 22.59
N LEU A 303 6.09 -17.18 21.41
CA LEU A 303 7.54 -17.44 21.26
C LEU A 303 8.27 -16.34 20.49
N LEU A 304 7.54 -15.35 19.94
CA LEU A 304 8.10 -14.07 19.53
C LEU A 304 7.32 -12.97 20.27
N HIS A 305 7.90 -12.45 21.34
CA HIS A 305 7.32 -11.31 22.06
C HIS A 305 7.55 -10.02 21.24
N TRP A 306 6.80 -9.86 20.15
CA TRP A 306 6.55 -8.55 19.57
C TRP A 306 5.06 -8.27 19.78
N ASN A 307 4.67 -8.18 21.06
CA ASN A 307 3.31 -7.83 21.43
C ASN A 307 3.12 -6.32 21.26
N PHE A 308 2.87 -5.89 20.02
CA PHE A 308 2.33 -4.57 19.68
C PHE A 308 0.85 -4.42 20.11
N SER A 309 0.48 -5.02 21.24
CA SER A 309 -0.90 -5.09 21.77
C SER A 309 -1.46 -3.72 22.18
N GLY A 310 -0.61 -2.72 22.38
CA GLY A 310 -1.03 -1.35 22.73
C GLY A 310 -1.50 -0.51 21.53
N PHE A 311 -1.42 -1.05 20.31
CA PHE A 311 -1.74 -0.29 19.08
C PHE A 311 -2.88 -0.91 18.27
N ASN A 312 -3.52 -1.97 18.75
CA ASN A 312 -4.71 -2.54 18.13
C ASN A 312 -5.94 -1.68 18.49
N PRO A 313 -6.52 -0.93 17.54
CA PRO A 313 -7.63 -0.02 17.79
C PRO A 313 -8.93 -0.70 18.21
N HIS A 314 -9.01 -2.01 18.03
CA HIS A 314 -10.14 -2.84 18.47
C HIS A 314 -9.80 -3.70 19.69
N GLY A 315 -8.72 -3.37 20.39
CA GLY A 315 -8.41 -3.96 21.69
C GLY A 315 -9.60 -3.89 22.64
N ASP A 316 -10.32 -2.77 22.63
CA ASP A 316 -11.48 -2.53 23.49
C ASP A 316 -12.69 -3.39 23.10
N ILE A 317 -12.98 -3.53 21.80
CA ILE A 317 -14.07 -4.38 21.31
C ILE A 317 -13.75 -5.85 21.56
N GLN A 318 -12.52 -6.29 21.30
CA GLN A 318 -12.08 -7.64 21.64
C GLN A 318 -12.01 -7.86 23.16
N ALA A 319 -11.80 -6.81 23.96
CA ALA A 319 -11.84 -6.89 25.41
C ALA A 319 -13.28 -7.05 25.91
N VAL A 320 -14.28 -6.44 25.28
CA VAL A 320 -15.71 -6.68 25.60
C VAL A 320 -16.09 -8.14 25.40
N PHE A 321 -15.59 -8.80 24.36
CA PHE A 321 -15.80 -10.24 24.14
C PHE A 321 -14.95 -11.16 25.04
N LYS A 322 -14.00 -10.61 25.79
CA LYS A 322 -13.18 -11.33 26.78
C LYS A 322 -13.58 -11.01 28.22
N ALA A 323 -14.31 -9.92 28.44
CA ALA A 323 -14.84 -9.55 29.73
C ALA A 323 -16.01 -10.49 30.06
N GLU A 324 -16.06 -10.94 31.31
CA GLU A 324 -17.22 -11.67 31.81
C GLU A 324 -18.46 -10.76 31.69
N PRO A 325 -19.59 -11.28 31.18
CA PRO A 325 -20.79 -10.48 31.03
C PRO A 325 -21.25 -9.93 32.39
N PRO A 326 -21.86 -8.74 32.44
CA PRO A 326 -22.42 -8.21 33.68
C PRO A 326 -23.41 -9.23 34.28
N PRO A 327 -23.46 -9.38 35.61
CA PRO A 327 -24.25 -10.43 36.27
C PRO A 327 -25.77 -10.33 35.98
N ALA A 328 -26.25 -9.18 35.51
CA ALA A 328 -27.62 -9.01 35.05
C ALA A 328 -27.87 -9.68 33.68
N VAL A 329 -26.93 -9.56 32.74
CA VAL A 329 -27.02 -10.16 31.40
C VAL A 329 -26.75 -11.66 31.47
N GLU A 330 -25.88 -12.10 32.37
CA GLU A 330 -25.63 -13.53 32.62
C GLU A 330 -26.89 -14.24 33.16
N ARG A 331 -27.61 -13.62 34.10
CA ARG A 331 -28.91 -14.13 34.57
C ARG A 331 -29.97 -14.17 33.47
N GLU A 332 -30.04 -13.14 32.63
CA GLU A 332 -31.00 -13.09 31.52
C GLU A 332 -30.69 -14.17 30.46
N LEU A 333 -29.41 -14.42 30.18
CA LEU A 333 -28.96 -15.52 29.33
C LEU A 333 -29.30 -16.88 29.94
N GLU A 334 -29.06 -17.09 31.24
CA GLU A 334 -29.46 -18.32 31.95
C GLU A 334 -30.98 -18.53 31.92
N GLU A 335 -31.79 -17.48 32.09
CA GLU A 335 -33.24 -17.56 31.99
C GLU A 335 -33.70 -17.92 30.57
N MET A 336 -33.08 -17.35 29.54
CA MET A 336 -33.37 -17.66 28.14
C MET A 336 -32.95 -19.09 27.76
N ASP A 337 -31.81 -19.57 28.25
CA ASP A 337 -31.33 -20.95 28.00
C ASP A 337 -32.28 -21.96 28.65
N ASN A 338 -32.70 -21.70 29.89
CA ASN A 338 -33.71 -22.50 30.60
C ASN A 338 -35.05 -22.53 29.86
N LEU A 339 -35.51 -21.40 29.29
CA LEU A 339 -36.72 -21.34 28.50
C LEU A 339 -36.59 -22.12 27.17
N SER A 340 -35.40 -22.13 26.56
CA SER A 340 -35.14 -22.88 25.34
C SER A 340 -35.14 -24.39 25.59
N ASP A 341 -34.54 -24.86 26.69
CA ASP A 341 -34.53 -26.27 27.10
C ASP A 341 -35.94 -26.76 27.47
N VAL A 342 -36.75 -25.91 28.11
CA VAL A 342 -38.17 -26.21 28.39
C VAL A 342 -38.98 -26.32 27.09
N GLY A 343 -38.75 -25.43 26.12
CA GLY A 343 -39.39 -25.50 24.79
C GLY A 343 -39.03 -26.76 24.00
N PHE A 344 -37.78 -27.23 24.09
CA PHE A 344 -37.36 -28.51 23.51
C PHE A 344 -37.99 -29.72 24.23
N ALA A 345 -38.06 -29.68 25.56
CA ALA A 345 -38.69 -30.75 26.35
C ALA A 345 -40.19 -30.86 26.05
N GLU A 346 -40.92 -29.74 25.95
CA GLU A 346 -42.35 -29.73 25.58
C GLU A 346 -42.59 -30.21 24.14
N SER A 347 -41.69 -29.88 23.20
CA SER A 347 -41.75 -30.38 21.83
C SER A 347 -41.52 -31.90 21.73
N GLU A 348 -40.54 -32.43 22.47
CA GLU A 348 -40.30 -33.88 22.55
C GLU A 348 -41.44 -34.63 23.24
N LEU A 349 -41.99 -34.08 24.34
CA LEU A 349 -43.14 -34.67 25.05
C LEU A 349 -44.41 -34.65 24.18
N GLY A 350 -44.68 -33.55 23.48
CA GLY A 350 -45.79 -33.44 22.53
C GLY A 350 -45.66 -34.41 21.35
N SER A 351 -44.43 -34.68 20.89
CA SER A 351 -44.16 -35.67 19.84
C SER A 351 -44.35 -37.12 20.33
N ARG A 352 -44.05 -37.42 21.61
CA ARG A 352 -44.25 -38.73 22.22
C ARG A 352 -45.72 -39.03 22.51
N GLN A 353 -46.49 -38.05 23.00
CA GLN A 353 -47.93 -38.21 23.26
C GLN A 353 -48.74 -38.46 21.98
N LYS A 354 -48.34 -37.82 20.87
CA LYS A 354 -48.97 -38.03 19.55
C LYS A 354 -48.67 -39.43 18.98
N LYS A 355 -47.57 -40.04 19.39
CA LYS A 355 -47.16 -41.38 18.97
C LYS A 355 -47.86 -42.48 19.78
N THR A 356 -48.17 -42.24 21.05
CA THR A 356 -48.91 -43.20 21.90
C THR A 356 -50.41 -43.16 21.68
N SER A 357 -50.98 -42.05 21.21
CA SER A 357 -52.44 -41.94 20.95
C SER A 357 -52.87 -42.43 19.57
N GLY A 358 -51.93 -42.84 18.70
CA GLY A 358 -52.21 -43.29 17.33
C GLY A 358 -52.21 -44.80 17.12
N GLU A 359 -51.98 -45.60 18.18
CA GLU A 359 -51.79 -47.05 18.06
C GLU A 359 -52.99 -47.89 18.56
N ASP A 360 -54.05 -47.25 19.09
CA ASP A 360 -55.20 -47.95 19.70
C ASP A 360 -56.47 -48.01 18.82
N ASP A 361 -56.43 -47.52 17.58
CA ASP A 361 -57.64 -47.36 16.73
C ASP A 361 -57.56 -48.11 15.38
N VAL A 362 -57.08 -49.37 15.36
CA VAL A 362 -57.33 -50.29 14.22
C VAL A 362 -57.43 -51.75 14.70
N ALA A 363 -58.62 -52.14 15.18
CA ALA A 363 -59.01 -53.55 15.26
C ALA A 363 -60.51 -53.69 15.09
N TYR A 364 -60.97 -53.78 13.83
CA TYR A 364 -62.12 -54.58 13.39
C TYR A 364 -61.92 -54.99 11.92
#